data_AF-A0A538U154-F1
#
_entry.id   AF-A0A538U154-F1
#
_cell.length_a   1.000
_cell.length_b   1.000
_cell.length_c   1.000
_cell.angle_alpha   90.00
_cell.angle_beta   90.00
_cell.angle_gamma   90.00
#
_symmetry.space_group_name_H-M   'P 1'
#
loop_
_entity.id
_entity.type
_entity.pdbx_description
1 polymer ?
#
loop_
_entity_poly.entity_id
_entity_poly.type
_entity_poly.pdbx_seq_one_letter_code
_entity_poly.pdbx_strand_id
1 'polypeptide(L)'
;MRRQASAIDDLKTIAISRLVLDNFAHVKSYWIMLGQDTAAAAINFGASDLDGTIGQEKIAHAALARSPVGMAEAGMVHMIHEAGKCPVQRDALYRVVREYGRDGEALAAPPAAPAVAASVAAR
;
A
#
# COMPACT_ATOMS: atom_id res chain seq x y z
N MET A 1 4.48 -25.24 16.71
CA MET A 1 4.71 -23.95 16.04
C MET A 1 3.79 -23.85 14.83
N ARG A 2 2.92 -22.83 14.75
CA ARG A 2 2.16 -22.58 13.51
C ARG A 2 3.14 -22.04 12.47
N ARG A 3 3.16 -22.65 11.28
CA ARG A 3 3.91 -22.16 10.12
C ARG A 3 3.28 -20.83 9.69
N GLN A 4 4.09 -19.80 9.53
CA GLN A 4 3.64 -18.55 8.92
C GLN A 4 3.22 -18.85 7.47
N ALA A 5 2.20 -18.15 6.96
CA ALA A 5 1.76 -18.32 5.58
C ALA A 5 2.93 -18.08 4.62
N SER A 6 2.97 -18.83 3.51
CA SER A 6 3.96 -18.56 2.47
C SER A 6 3.53 -17.33 1.66
N ALA A 7 4.48 -16.63 1.04
CA ALA A 7 4.15 -15.51 0.15
C ALA A 7 3.17 -15.93 -0.97
N ILE A 8 3.23 -17.18 -1.44
CA ILE A 8 2.28 -17.71 -2.42
C ILE A 8 0.87 -17.81 -1.83
N ASP A 9 0.74 -18.23 -0.57
CA ASP A 9 -0.56 -18.32 0.10
C ASP A 9 -1.14 -16.92 0.36
N ASP A 10 -0.30 -15.95 0.70
CA ASP A 10 -0.71 -14.55 0.86
C ASP A 10 -1.22 -13.97 -0.47
N LEU A 11 -0.47 -14.15 -1.57
CA LEU A 11 -0.88 -13.68 -2.89
C LEU A 11 -2.18 -14.35 -3.38
N LYS A 12 -2.32 -15.67 -3.15
CA LYS A 12 -3.57 -16.38 -3.43
C LYS A 12 -4.73 -15.82 -2.62
N THR A 13 -4.51 -15.55 -1.34
CA THR A 13 -5.54 -14.99 -0.46
C THR A 13 -6.00 -13.63 -0.95
N ILE A 14 -5.09 -12.76 -1.39
CA ILE A 14 -5.41 -11.45 -1.96
C ILE A 14 -6.20 -11.59 -3.27
N ALA A 15 -5.77 -12.48 -4.17
CA ALA A 15 -6.47 -12.72 -5.44
C ALA A 15 -7.88 -13.27 -5.24
N ILE A 16 -8.04 -14.26 -4.35
CA ILE A 16 -9.35 -14.81 -4.01
C ILE A 16 -10.23 -13.74 -3.36
N SER A 17 -9.67 -12.93 -2.46
CA SER A 17 -10.41 -11.83 -1.83
C SER A 17 -10.93 -10.84 -2.87
N ARG A 18 -10.13 -10.50 -3.89
CA ARG A 18 -10.58 -9.61 -4.97
C ARG A 18 -11.72 -10.20 -5.79
N LEU A 19 -11.77 -11.53 -5.96
CA LEU A 19 -12.83 -12.20 -6.72
C LEU A 19 -14.10 -12.40 -5.89
N VAL A 20 -13.97 -12.67 -4.59
CA VAL A 20 -15.09 -13.02 -3.71
C VAL A 20 -15.74 -11.80 -3.05
N LEU A 21 -14.96 -10.76 -2.75
CA LEU A 21 -15.42 -9.53 -2.08
C LEU A 21 -15.77 -8.45 -3.11
N ASP A 22 -16.73 -8.76 -3.98
CA ASP A 22 -17.17 -7.88 -5.09
C ASP A 22 -17.81 -6.55 -4.61
N ASN A 23 -18.20 -6.48 -3.34
CA ASN A 23 -18.78 -5.31 -2.69
C ASN A 23 -17.75 -4.43 -1.96
N PHE A 24 -16.46 -4.78 -1.98
CA PHE A 24 -15.39 -3.97 -1.41
C PHE A 24 -14.52 -3.37 -2.52
N ALA A 25 -14.51 -2.04 -2.60
CA ALA A 25 -13.75 -1.33 -3.64
C ALA A 25 -12.23 -1.60 -3.56
N HIS A 26 -11.68 -1.76 -2.35
CA HIS A 26 -10.24 -1.84 -2.13
C HIS A 26 -9.83 -3.08 -1.34
N VAL A 27 -8.79 -3.75 -1.83
CA VAL A 27 -8.07 -4.81 -1.12
C VAL A 27 -6.68 -4.26 -0.79
N LYS A 28 -6.32 -4.32 0.49
CA LYS A 28 -5.09 -3.76 1.03
C LYS A 28 -3.95 -4.77 0.97
N SER A 29 -2.77 -4.29 0.58
CA SER A 29 -1.47 -4.95 0.70
C SER A 29 -0.65 -4.21 1.76
N TYR A 30 -0.52 -4.80 2.94
CA TYR A 30 0.17 -4.17 4.07
C TYR A 30 1.60 -4.68 4.19
N TRP A 31 2.56 -3.88 3.73
CA TRP A 31 3.94 -4.32 3.52
C TRP A 31 4.69 -4.67 4.82
N ILE A 32 4.27 -4.11 5.96
CA ILE A 32 4.85 -4.44 7.27
C ILE A 32 4.60 -5.91 7.65
N MET A 33 3.47 -6.49 7.24
CA MET A 33 3.13 -7.89 7.53
C MET A 33 3.55 -8.84 6.41
N LEU A 34 3.43 -8.41 5.15
CA LEU A 34 3.70 -9.24 3.98
C LEU A 34 5.19 -9.25 3.56
N GLY A 35 5.96 -8.25 3.97
CA GLY A 35 7.25 -7.91 3.37
C GLY A 35 7.09 -7.11 2.07
N GLN A 36 8.14 -6.39 1.69
CA GLN A 36 8.10 -5.46 0.54
C GLN A 36 7.84 -6.20 -0.77
N ASP A 37 8.56 -7.29 -1.03
CA ASP A 37 8.46 -8.04 -2.29
C ASP A 37 7.07 -8.63 -2.50
N THR A 38 6.53 -9.30 -1.46
CA THR A 38 5.16 -9.85 -1.51
C THR A 38 4.14 -8.74 -1.66
N ALA A 39 4.32 -7.61 -0.97
CA ALA A 39 3.39 -6.50 -1.03
C ALA A 39 3.37 -5.79 -2.39
N ALA A 40 4.53 -5.65 -3.03
CA ALA A 40 4.67 -5.15 -4.39
C ALA A 40 4.01 -6.10 -5.40
N ALA A 41 4.31 -7.40 -5.28
CA ALA A 41 3.68 -8.41 -6.13
C ALA A 41 2.15 -8.41 -5.99
N ALA A 42 1.63 -8.25 -4.77
CA ALA A 42 0.20 -8.25 -4.48
C ALA A 42 -0.62 -7.22 -5.29
N ILE A 43 -0.01 -6.12 -5.73
CA ILE A 43 -0.65 -5.13 -6.61
C ILE A 43 -1.16 -5.79 -7.90
N ASN A 44 -0.39 -6.73 -8.45
CA ASN A 44 -0.78 -7.49 -9.64
C ASN A 44 -1.66 -8.72 -9.34
N PHE A 45 -1.91 -9.02 -8.06
CA PHE A 45 -2.82 -10.08 -7.61
C PHE A 45 -4.14 -9.53 -7.07
N GLY A 46 -4.45 -8.25 -7.32
CA GLY A 46 -5.75 -7.65 -7.00
C GLY A 46 -5.74 -6.70 -5.80
N ALA A 47 -4.60 -6.46 -5.15
CA ALA A 47 -4.50 -5.35 -4.22
C ALA A 47 -4.53 -4.00 -4.95
N SER A 48 -5.21 -3.02 -4.38
CA SER A 48 -5.28 -1.65 -4.91
C SER A 48 -4.80 -0.59 -3.92
N ASP A 49 -4.47 -0.99 -2.69
CA ASP A 49 -4.01 -0.08 -1.62
C ASP A 49 -2.73 -0.64 -1.01
N LEU A 50 -1.59 -0.01 -1.31
CA LEU A 50 -0.31 -0.35 -0.71
C LEU A 50 -0.17 0.50 0.56
N ASP A 51 -0.29 -0.15 1.72
CA ASP A 51 -0.36 0.55 3.00
C ASP A 51 0.80 0.19 3.93
N GLY A 52 1.09 1.11 4.85
CA GLY A 52 2.12 1.04 5.86
C GLY A 52 2.52 2.43 6.35
N THR A 53 3.39 2.47 7.35
CA THR A 53 3.82 3.74 7.95
C THR A 53 4.79 4.45 7.01
N ILE A 54 4.38 5.59 6.45
CA ILE A 54 5.27 6.52 5.72
C ILE A 54 6.22 7.18 6.74
N GLY A 55 7.53 6.95 6.62
CA GLY A 55 8.56 7.62 7.45
C GLY A 55 8.93 6.92 8.77
N GLN A 56 9.27 7.70 9.82
CA GLN A 56 9.69 7.15 11.11
C GLN A 56 8.51 6.66 11.94
N GLU A 57 8.51 5.36 12.23
CA GLU A 57 7.46 4.70 12.96
C GLU A 57 7.58 4.95 14.48
N LYS A 58 6.79 5.87 15.01
CA LYS A 58 6.59 6.01 16.47
C LYS A 58 5.53 5.05 17.03
N ILE A 59 4.71 4.42 16.18
CA ILE A 59 3.52 3.67 16.60
C ILE A 59 3.76 2.16 16.69
N ALA A 60 4.27 1.47 15.66
CA ALA A 60 4.47 0.02 15.78
C ALA A 60 5.69 -0.37 16.64
N HIS A 61 6.70 0.50 16.76
CA HIS A 61 7.77 0.35 17.75
C HIS A 61 7.23 0.49 19.19
N ALA A 62 6.19 1.30 19.42
CA ALA A 62 5.49 1.38 20.71
C ALA A 62 4.66 0.10 20.99
N ALA A 63 4.32 -0.67 19.96
CA ALA A 63 3.63 -1.95 20.03
C ALA A 63 4.57 -3.18 19.95
N LEU A 64 5.89 -2.99 20.14
CA LEU A 64 6.92 -4.05 20.13
C LEU A 64 7.04 -4.83 18.79
N ALA A 65 6.58 -4.26 17.67
CA ALA A 65 6.78 -4.86 16.37
C ALA A 65 8.27 -4.82 15.97
N ARG A 66 8.82 -5.94 15.48
CA ARG A 66 10.23 -6.07 15.06
C ARG A 66 10.47 -5.60 13.61
N SER A 67 9.49 -4.95 12.99
CA SER A 67 9.53 -4.57 11.58
C SER A 67 10.54 -3.45 11.31
N PRO A 68 11.13 -3.39 10.10
CA PRO A 68 12.04 -2.32 9.70
C PRO A 68 11.39 -0.93 9.85
N VAL A 69 12.22 0.09 10.10
CA VAL A 69 11.79 1.51 10.10
C VAL A 69 11.03 1.79 8.81
N GLY A 70 9.89 2.47 8.93
CA GLY A 70 8.87 2.65 7.90
C GLY A 70 9.41 3.02 6.51
N MET A 71 8.61 2.74 5.50
CA MET A 71 8.99 2.92 4.11
C MET A 71 8.82 4.38 3.70
N ALA A 72 9.81 4.92 2.98
CA ALA A 72 9.70 6.26 2.41
C ALA A 72 8.59 6.29 1.35
N GLU A 73 7.87 7.41 1.25
CA GLU A 73 6.87 7.68 0.22
C GLU A 73 7.39 7.34 -1.19
N ALA A 74 8.61 7.79 -1.51
CA ALA A 74 9.27 7.51 -2.78
C ALA A 74 9.43 6.00 -3.07
N GLY A 75 9.63 5.17 -2.03
CA GLY A 75 9.73 3.72 -2.18
C GLY A 75 8.39 3.08 -2.56
N MET A 76 7.29 3.54 -1.95
CA MET A 76 5.94 3.09 -2.32
C MET A 76 5.58 3.50 -3.75
N VAL A 77 5.86 4.75 -4.10
CA VAL A 77 5.66 5.29 -5.46
C VAL A 77 6.42 4.46 -6.48
N HIS A 78 7.70 4.17 -6.20
CA HIS A 78 8.54 3.35 -7.08
C HIS A 78 7.97 1.94 -7.26
N MET A 79 7.59 1.23 -6.19
CA MET A 79 7.01 -0.12 -6.30
C MET A 79 5.72 -0.15 -7.12
N ILE A 80 4.86 0.85 -6.96
CA ILE A 80 3.60 0.92 -7.70
C ILE A 80 3.87 1.18 -9.20
N HIS A 81 4.87 2.01 -9.52
CA HIS A 81 5.31 2.20 -10.91
C HIS A 81 5.91 0.93 -11.51
N GLU A 82 6.78 0.23 -10.79
CA GLU A 82 7.37 -1.05 -11.24
C GLU A 82 6.30 -2.13 -11.47
N ALA A 83 5.20 -2.08 -10.71
CA ALA A 83 4.03 -2.93 -10.92
C ALA A 83 3.18 -2.50 -12.15
N GLY A 84 3.55 -1.43 -12.86
CA GLY A 84 2.85 -0.93 -14.04
C GLY A 84 1.55 -0.16 -13.72
N LYS A 85 1.42 0.37 -12.50
CA LYS A 85 0.23 1.09 -12.03
C LYS A 85 0.49 2.58 -11.85
N CYS A 86 -0.57 3.36 -11.65
CA CYS A 86 -0.49 4.77 -11.31
C CYS A 86 -0.52 4.96 -9.78
N PRO A 87 0.55 5.46 -9.14
CA PRO A 87 0.55 5.72 -7.71
C PRO A 87 -0.27 6.98 -7.39
N VAL A 88 -1.09 6.87 -6.34
CA VAL A 88 -1.95 7.95 -5.86
C VAL A 88 -1.91 8.00 -4.34
N GLN A 89 -1.58 9.14 -3.76
CA GLN A 89 -1.72 9.35 -2.32
C GLN A 89 -3.19 9.55 -1.97
N ARG A 90 -3.67 8.87 -0.92
CA ARG A 90 -5.07 8.94 -0.49
C ARG A 90 -5.23 9.26 0.99
N ASP A 91 -6.34 9.90 1.35
CA ASP A 91 -6.75 10.09 2.75
C ASP A 91 -7.44 8.83 3.32
N ALA A 92 -7.83 8.85 4.60
CA ALA A 92 -8.52 7.71 5.23
C ALA A 92 -9.87 7.33 4.58
N LEU A 93 -10.46 8.22 3.78
CA LEU A 93 -11.71 8.01 3.05
C LEU A 93 -11.47 7.67 1.57
N TYR A 94 -10.23 7.34 1.19
CA TYR A 94 -9.82 7.02 -0.19
C TYR A 94 -10.00 8.17 -1.18
N ARG A 95 -10.02 9.43 -0.72
CA ARG A 95 -10.00 10.59 -1.61
C ARG A 95 -8.58 10.83 -2.09
N VAL A 96 -8.43 11.17 -3.36
CA VAL A 96 -7.14 11.49 -3.97
C VAL A 96 -6.59 12.79 -3.38
N VAL A 97 -5.39 12.70 -2.80
CA VAL A 97 -4.64 13.84 -2.25
C VAL A 97 -3.54 14.28 -3.22
N ARG A 98 -2.91 13.34 -3.94
CA ARG A 98 -1.79 13.60 -4.86
C ARG A 98 -1.65 12.47 -5.87
N GLU A 99 -1.36 12.78 -7.13
CA GLU A 99 -1.04 11.79 -8.16
C GLU A 99 0.46 11.88 -8.52
N TYR A 100 1.10 10.73 -8.77
CA TYR A 100 2.51 10.66 -9.14
C TYR A 100 2.62 10.28 -10.62
N GLY A 101 3.17 11.19 -11.43
CA GLY A 101 3.43 10.94 -12.85
C GLY A 101 4.59 9.96 -13.05
N ARG A 102 4.76 9.46 -14.29
CA ARG A 102 5.81 8.48 -14.64
C ARG A 102 7.25 8.95 -14.37
N ASP A 103 7.47 10.25 -14.21
CA ASP A 103 8.79 10.84 -13.97
C ASP A 103 9.08 11.10 -12.49
N GLY A 104 8.21 10.63 -11.57
CA GLY A 104 8.33 10.88 -10.13
C GLY A 104 7.94 12.31 -9.72
N GLU A 105 7.59 13.18 -10.67
CA GLU A 105 7.00 14.47 -10.40
C GLU A 105 5.53 14.32 -10.03
N ALA A 106 5.14 14.94 -8.93
CA ALA A 106 3.75 14.97 -8.54
C ALA A 106 2.99 16.01 -9.35
N LEU A 107 1.92 15.57 -10.01
CA LEU A 107 0.94 16.50 -10.53
C LEU A 107 0.10 17.00 -9.34
N ALA A 108 0.00 18.32 -9.19
CA ALA A 108 -0.75 18.94 -8.12
C ALA A 108 -2.24 18.53 -8.19
N ALA A 109 -2.76 18.01 -7.07
CA ALA A 109 -4.18 17.73 -6.92
C ALA A 109 -4.99 19.03 -6.72
N PRO A 110 -6.30 19.04 -7.06
CA PRO A 110 -7.22 20.12 -6.70
C PRO A 110 -7.28 20.36 -5.18
N PRO A 111 -7.70 21.56 -4.72
CA PRO A 111 -7.49 22.04 -3.35
C PRO A 111 -8.03 21.10 -2.26
N ALA A 112 -7.20 20.91 -1.22
CA ALA A 112 -7.24 19.83 -0.25
C ALA A 112 -8.34 19.94 0.84
N ALA A 113 -8.90 18.77 1.19
CA ALA A 113 -9.57 18.51 2.47
C ALA A 113 -8.52 18.14 3.56
N PRO A 114 -8.82 18.25 4.87
CA PRO A 114 -7.80 18.28 5.93
C PRO A 114 -7.09 16.93 6.13
N ALA A 115 -5.85 17.02 6.64
CA ALA A 115 -4.89 15.92 6.76
C ALA A 115 -5.31 14.83 7.75
N VAL A 116 -5.41 13.58 7.26
CA VAL A 116 -5.52 12.36 8.07
C VAL A 116 -4.68 11.26 7.40
N ALA A 117 -3.98 10.44 8.20
CA ALA A 117 -3.14 9.29 7.84
C ALA A 117 -3.15 8.88 6.36
N ALA A 118 -2.08 9.23 5.64
CA ALA A 118 -1.98 8.99 4.21
C ALA A 118 -1.34 7.61 3.91
N SER A 119 -1.88 6.90 2.92
CA SER A 119 -1.21 5.78 2.25
C SER A 119 -1.18 6.03 0.74
N VAL A 120 -0.52 5.13 -0.01
CA VAL A 120 -0.48 5.20 -1.48
C VAL A 120 -1.29 4.04 -2.09
N ALA A 121 -2.30 4.39 -2.88
CA ALA A 121 -3.09 3.45 -3.65
C ALA A 121 -2.52 3.27 -5.07
N ALA A 122 -2.78 2.11 -5.65
CA ALA A 122 -2.51 1.80 -7.04
C ALA A 122 -3.84 1.84 -7.82
N ARG A 123 -3.92 2.70 -8.83
CA ARG A 123 -5.10 2.82 -9.72
C ARG A 123 -4.92 2.00 -10.99
#